data_AF-A0A161Y105-F1
#
_entry.id   AF-A0A161Y105-F1
#
_cell.length_a   1.000
_cell.length_b   1.000
_cell.length_c   1.000
_cell.angle_alpha   90.00
_cell.angle_beta   90.00
_cell.angle_gamma   90.00
#
_symmetry.space_group_name_H-M   'P 1'
#
loop_
_entity.id
_entity.type
_entity.pdbx_description
1 polymer ?
#
loop_
_entity_poly.entity_id
_entity_poly.type
_entity_poly.pdbx_seq_one_letter_code
_entity_poly.pdbx_strand_id
1 'polypeptide(L)'
;MERILERYERYAYAERQLVATDIETQGSWNLEHAKLQARIEVLQKNERHYMGEDLDSLSLKELHNLEHQLDSALKQIRSRKDKNLQEHNNLLLKKANGKEKEIYQPPPVEQQNDGNSSTALPNQLHSVNIGLAQVE
;
A
#
# COMPACT_ATOMS: atom_id res chain seq x y z
N MET A 1 40.57 -28.22 -55.71
CA MET A 1 39.17 -28.69 -55.68
C MET A 1 38.69 -28.89 -54.24
N GLU A 2 39.38 -29.70 -53.45
CA GLU A 2 38.99 -30.08 -52.07
C GLU A 2 38.72 -28.90 -51.13
N ARG A 3 39.60 -27.90 -51.07
CA ARG A 3 39.39 -26.70 -50.23
C ARG A 3 38.10 -25.93 -50.53
N ILE A 4 37.66 -25.97 -51.79
CA ILE A 4 36.43 -25.30 -52.22
C ILE A 4 35.23 -26.12 -51.75
N LEU A 5 35.28 -27.44 -51.95
CA LEU A 5 34.23 -28.36 -51.49
C LEU A 5 34.07 -28.33 -49.97
N GLU A 6 35.18 -28.36 -49.23
CA GLU A 6 35.20 -28.27 -47.76
C GLU A 6 34.58 -26.95 -47.27
N ARG A 7 34.90 -25.82 -47.93
CA ARG A 7 34.30 -24.53 -47.61
C ARG A 7 32.78 -24.55 -47.83
N TYR A 8 32.32 -25.11 -48.96
CA TYR A 8 30.88 -25.23 -49.25
C TYR A 8 30.17 -26.14 -48.24
N GLU A 9 30.76 -27.26 -47.87
CA GLU A 9 30.20 -28.20 -46.90
C GLU A 9 30.04 -27.55 -45.51
N ARG A 10 31.04 -26.77 -45.08
CA ARG A 10 30.96 -25.99 -43.83
C ARG A 10 29.83 -24.97 -43.85
N TYR A 11 29.63 -24.24 -44.96
CA TYR A 11 28.52 -23.28 -45.06
C TYR A 11 27.16 -23.97 -45.10
N ALA A 12 27.02 -25.03 -45.90
CA ALA A 12 25.77 -25.79 -45.99
C ALA A 12 25.38 -26.41 -44.64
N TYR A 13 26.36 -26.87 -43.86
CA TYR A 13 26.13 -27.36 -42.51
C TYR A 13 25.72 -26.22 -41.56
N ALA A 14 26.43 -25.09 -41.57
CA ALA A 14 26.12 -23.94 -40.73
C ALA A 14 24.71 -23.38 -41.00
N GLU A 15 24.29 -23.33 -42.26
CA GLU A 15 22.94 -22.89 -42.66
C GLU A 15 21.85 -23.84 -42.14
N ARG A 16 22.06 -25.16 -42.25
CA ARG A 16 21.13 -26.15 -41.68
C ARG A 16 21.01 -26.06 -40.16
N GLN A 17 22.12 -25.85 -39.45
CA GLN A 17 22.12 -25.67 -38.01
C GLN A 17 21.35 -24.41 -37.58
N LEU A 18 21.49 -23.31 -38.34
CA LEU A 18 20.78 -22.06 -38.07
C LEU A 18 19.27 -22.24 -38.23
N VAL A 19 18.83 -22.89 -39.32
CA VAL A 19 17.41 -23.20 -39.56
C VAL A 19 16.85 -24.12 -38.48
N ALA A 20 17.59 -25.16 -38.07
CA ALA A 20 17.16 -26.05 -36.99
C ALA A 20 17.00 -25.29 -35.66
N THR A 21 17.95 -24.43 -35.32
CA THR A 21 17.90 -23.60 -34.10
C THR A 21 16.72 -22.62 -34.12
N ASP A 22 16.43 -22.02 -35.29
CA ASP A 22 15.30 -21.09 -35.45
C ASP A 22 13.95 -21.81 -35.28
N ILE A 23 13.80 -23.02 -35.85
CA ILE A 23 12.60 -23.85 -35.68
C ILE A 23 12.41 -24.27 -34.21
N GLU A 24 13.48 -24.68 -33.53
CA GLU A 24 13.43 -25.01 -32.10
C GLU A 24 13.06 -23.79 -31.25
N THR A 25 13.63 -22.62 -31.56
CA THR A 25 13.34 -21.35 -30.89
C THR A 25 11.89 -20.94 -31.12
N GLN A 26 11.38 -21.03 -32.36
CA GLN A 26 10.00 -20.74 -32.70
C GLN A 26 9.02 -21.72 -32.03
N GLY A 27 9.36 -23.01 -31.99
CA GLY A 27 8.61 -24.03 -31.25
C GLY A 27 8.53 -23.72 -29.76
N SER A 28 9.64 -23.27 -29.16
CA SER A 28 9.70 -22.80 -27.77
C SER A 28 8.79 -21.59 -27.53
N TRP A 29 8.83 -20.56 -28.39
CA TRP A 29 7.96 -19.40 -28.30
C TRP A 29 6.48 -19.74 -28.44
N ASN A 30 6.13 -20.63 -29.37
CA ASN A 30 4.76 -21.07 -29.56
C ASN A 30 4.21 -21.78 -28.32
N LEU A 31 5.03 -22.63 -27.68
CA LEU A 31 4.66 -23.34 -26.47
C LEU A 31 4.49 -22.39 -25.28
N GLU A 32 5.43 -21.46 -25.07
CA GLU A 32 5.34 -20.47 -24.00
C GLU A 32 4.15 -19.53 -24.20
N HIS A 33 3.87 -19.12 -25.45
CA HIS A 33 2.68 -18.35 -25.78
C HIS A 33 1.40 -19.12 -25.45
N ALA A 34 1.30 -20.39 -25.85
CA ALA A 34 0.14 -21.23 -25.53
C ALA A 34 -0.06 -21.40 -24.01
N LYS A 35 1.03 -21.55 -23.26
CA LYS A 35 1.00 -21.64 -21.79
C LYS A 35 0.54 -20.33 -21.14
N LEU A 36 1.02 -19.19 -21.61
CA LEU A 36 0.57 -17.87 -21.14
C LEU A 36 -0.90 -17.64 -21.45
N GLN A 37 -1.34 -18.01 -22.66
CA GLN A 37 -2.73 -17.89 -23.07
C GLN A 37 -3.65 -18.71 -22.18
N ALA A 38 -3.32 -19.98 -21.94
CA ALA A 38 -4.07 -20.82 -21.01
C ALA A 38 -4.12 -20.23 -19.59
N ARG A 39 -3.03 -19.59 -19.13
CA ARG A 39 -3.01 -18.92 -17.83
C ARG A 39 -3.95 -17.71 -17.78
N ILE A 40 -3.98 -16.91 -18.84
CA ILE A 40 -4.87 -15.75 -18.96
C ILE A 40 -6.33 -16.21 -18.92
N GLU A 41 -6.69 -17.24 -19.68
CA GLU A 41 -8.05 -17.78 -19.73
C GLU A 41 -8.53 -18.24 -18.34
N VAL A 42 -7.66 -18.95 -17.59
CA VAL A 42 -7.97 -19.36 -16.21
C VAL A 42 -8.15 -18.15 -15.29
N LEU A 43 -7.30 -17.13 -15.41
CA LEU A 43 -7.41 -15.91 -14.59
C LEU A 43 -8.70 -15.14 -14.87
N GLN A 44 -9.04 -14.96 -16.15
CA GLN A 44 -10.29 -14.29 -16.56
C GLN A 44 -11.52 -15.07 -16.11
N LYS A 45 -11.48 -16.41 -16.19
CA LYS A 45 -12.57 -17.25 -15.67
C LYS A 45 -12.73 -17.07 -14.15
N ASN A 46 -11.61 -17.06 -13.41
CA ASN A 46 -11.65 -16.83 -11.97
C ASN A 46 -12.17 -15.44 -11.61
N GLU A 47 -11.79 -14.40 -12.37
CA GLU A 47 -12.30 -13.05 -12.20
C GLU A 47 -13.83 -13.02 -12.31
N ARG A 48 -14.39 -13.63 -13.36
CA ARG A 48 -15.84 -13.77 -13.53
C ARG A 48 -16.50 -14.47 -12.34
N HIS A 49 -15.93 -15.58 -11.87
CA HIS A 49 -16.43 -16.25 -10.67
C HIS A 49 -16.41 -15.33 -9.44
N TYR A 50 -15.33 -14.55 -9.22
CA TYR A 50 -15.27 -13.60 -8.10
C TYR A 50 -16.29 -12.47 -8.23
N MET A 51 -16.69 -12.11 -9.45
CA MET A 51 -17.77 -11.15 -9.73
C MET A 51 -19.17 -11.76 -9.64
N GLY A 52 -19.27 -13.07 -9.37
CA GLY A 52 -20.54 -13.79 -9.27
C GLY A 52 -21.11 -14.25 -10.61
N GLU A 53 -20.29 -14.31 -11.66
CA GLU A 53 -20.65 -14.76 -13.01
C GLU A 53 -20.20 -16.20 -13.27
N ASP A 54 -20.77 -16.87 -14.28
CA ASP A 54 -20.42 -18.24 -14.73
C ASP A 54 -20.44 -19.34 -13.63
N LEU A 55 -21.22 -19.13 -12.57
CA LEU A 55 -21.24 -20.00 -11.39
C LEU A 55 -21.90 -21.37 -11.64
N ASP A 56 -22.75 -21.49 -12.67
CA ASP A 56 -23.44 -22.74 -13.01
C ASP A 56 -22.48 -23.90 -13.32
N SER A 57 -21.24 -23.57 -13.71
CA SER A 57 -20.19 -24.55 -14.00
C SER A 57 -19.46 -25.09 -12.77
N LEU A 58 -19.70 -24.51 -11.59
CA LEU A 58 -19.03 -24.88 -10.34
C LEU A 58 -19.85 -25.91 -9.55
N SER A 59 -19.15 -26.87 -8.95
CA SER A 59 -19.75 -27.76 -7.96
C SER A 59 -20.04 -27.03 -6.65
N LEU A 60 -20.93 -27.59 -5.82
CA LEU A 60 -21.25 -27.03 -4.50
C LEU A 60 -20.00 -26.82 -3.61
N LYS A 61 -19.03 -27.75 -3.70
CA LYS A 61 -17.76 -27.65 -2.97
C LYS A 61 -16.91 -26.48 -3.45
N GLU A 62 -16.83 -26.27 -4.76
CA GLU A 62 -16.09 -25.16 -5.36
C GLU A 62 -16.75 -23.82 -5.04
N LEU A 63 -18.08 -23.76 -5.07
CA LEU A 63 -18.85 -22.58 -4.71
C LEU A 63 -18.64 -22.19 -3.24
N HIS A 64 -18.69 -23.17 -2.33
CA HIS A 64 -18.41 -22.92 -0.91
C HIS A 64 -16.97 -22.43 -0.68
N ASN A 65 -16.00 -23.00 -1.41
CA ASN A 65 -14.61 -22.57 -1.34
C ASN A 65 -14.42 -21.15 -1.91
N LEU A 66 -15.15 -20.79 -2.95
CA LEU A 66 -15.18 -19.44 -3.53
C LEU A 66 -15.74 -18.43 -2.52
N GLU A 67 -16.88 -18.74 -1.90
CA GLU A 67 -17.51 -17.94 -0.86
C GLU A 67 -16.55 -17.69 0.32
N HIS A 68 -15.93 -18.75 0.84
CA HIS A 68 -14.97 -18.64 1.94
C HIS A 68 -13.76 -17.76 1.58
N GLN A 69 -13.25 -17.88 0.36
CA GLN A 69 -12.15 -17.02 -0.12
C GLN A 69 -12.56 -15.55 -0.17
N LEU A 70 -13.75 -15.25 -0.71
CA LEU A 70 -14.26 -13.89 -0.79
C LEU A 70 -14.50 -13.28 0.59
N ASP A 71 -15.12 -14.02 1.51
CA ASP A 71 -15.35 -13.55 2.88
C ASP A 71 -14.02 -13.27 3.63
N SER A 72 -13.05 -14.18 3.49
CA SER A 72 -11.72 -14.00 4.07
C SER A 72 -11.00 -12.77 3.50
N ALA A 73 -11.01 -12.59 2.18
CA ALA A 73 -10.39 -11.45 1.52
C ALA A 73 -11.06 -10.12 1.94
N LEU A 74 -12.39 -10.08 2.02
CA LEU A 74 -13.13 -8.91 2.48
C LEU A 74 -12.80 -8.53 3.92
N LYS A 75 -12.72 -9.52 4.82
CA LYS A 75 -12.30 -9.29 6.22
C LYS A 75 -10.90 -8.69 6.28
N GLN A 76 -9.95 -9.21 5.50
CA GLN A 76 -8.58 -8.68 5.45
C GLN A 76 -8.53 -7.25 4.89
N ILE A 77 -9.25 -6.97 3.80
CA ILE A 77 -9.31 -5.63 3.17
C ILE A 77 -9.89 -4.61 4.16
N ARG A 78 -11.01 -4.94 4.81
CA ARG A 78 -11.63 -4.08 5.83
C ARG A 78 -10.69 -3.83 7.00
N SER A 79 -10.09 -4.88 7.56
CA SER A 79 -9.12 -4.75 8.65
C SER A 79 -7.94 -3.84 8.29
N ARG A 80 -7.41 -3.96 7.07
CA ARG A 80 -6.32 -3.10 6.59
C ARG A 80 -6.77 -1.65 6.45
N LYS A 81 -7.97 -1.41 5.91
CA LYS A 81 -8.54 -0.07 5.78
C LYS A 81 -8.73 0.59 7.15
N ASP A 82 -9.27 -0.15 8.11
CA ASP A 82 -9.52 0.35 9.46
C ASP A 82 -8.21 0.72 10.16
N LYS A 83 -7.18 -0.13 10.05
CA LYS A 83 -5.83 0.17 10.57
C LYS A 83 -5.25 1.44 9.97
N ASN A 84 -5.30 1.58 8.64
CA ASN A 84 -4.77 2.76 7.96
C ASN A 84 -5.50 4.04 8.38
N LEU A 85 -6.83 3.98 8.49
CA LEU A 85 -7.64 5.11 8.94
C LEU A 85 -7.33 5.47 10.40
N GLN A 86 -7.18 4.48 11.27
CA GLN A 86 -6.80 4.69 12.66
C GLN A 86 -5.41 5.33 12.80
N GLU A 87 -4.43 4.88 12.01
CA GLU A 87 -3.11 5.49 11.93
C GLU A 87 -3.18 6.97 11.49
N HIS A 88 -3.97 7.26 10.46
CA HIS A 88 -4.19 8.62 9.98
C HIS A 88 -4.83 9.51 11.05
N ASN A 89 -5.88 9.03 11.71
CA ASN A 89 -6.54 9.76 12.81
C ASN A 89 -5.58 10.04 13.97
N ASN A 90 -4.78 9.06 14.36
CA ASN A 90 -3.76 9.23 15.40
C ASN A 90 -2.71 10.28 15.01
N LEU A 91 -2.31 10.33 13.75
CA LEU A 91 -1.38 11.35 13.24
C LEU A 91 -2.01 12.75 13.33
N LEU A 92 -3.27 12.89 12.91
CA LEU A 92 -3.99 14.17 12.99
C LEU A 92 -4.16 14.63 14.44
N LEU A 93 -4.54 13.74 15.36
CA LEU A 93 -4.69 14.05 16.78
C LEU A 93 -3.36 14.54 17.38
N LYS A 94 -2.25 13.88 17.06
CA LYS A 94 -0.91 14.33 17.49
C LYS A 94 -0.57 15.73 16.96
N LYS A 95 -0.91 16.02 15.70
CA LYS A 95 -0.70 17.36 15.11
C LYS A 95 -1.56 18.42 15.77
N ALA A 96 -2.83 18.13 16.06
CA ALA A 96 -3.73 19.06 16.75
C ALA A 96 -3.20 19.41 18.14
N ASN A 97 -2.84 18.39 18.94
CA ASN A 97 -2.28 18.59 20.28
C ASN A 97 -0.91 19.29 20.26
N GLY A 98 -0.10 19.10 19.21
CA GLY A 98 1.16 19.81 19.02
C GLY A 98 0.97 21.30 18.79
N LYS A 99 -0.01 21.67 17.94
CA LYS A 99 -0.36 23.07 17.68
C LYS A 99 -0.95 23.76 18.91
N GLU A 100 -1.69 23.03 19.73
CA GLU A 100 -2.21 23.57 21.00
C GLU A 100 -1.07 23.98 21.94
N LYS A 101 0.03 23.21 21.99
CA LYS A 101 1.21 23.55 22.80
C LYS A 101 2.01 24.76 22.30
N GLU A 102 1.95 25.09 21.01
CA GLU A 102 2.59 26.30 20.46
C GLU A 102 1.80 27.58 20.78
N ILE A 103 0.48 27.48 20.97
CA ILE A 103 -0.39 28.63 21.30
C ILE A 103 -0.23 29.07 22.77
N TYR A 104 0.26 28.19 23.65
CA TYR A 104 0.51 28.48 25.07
C TYR A 104 1.97 28.84 25.42
N GLN A 105 2.79 29.32 24.48
CA GLN A 105 4.05 29.99 24.86
C GLN A 105 3.73 31.44 25.31
N PRO A 106 3.97 31.81 26.59
CA PRO A 106 3.87 33.20 27.00
C PRO A 106 4.97 34.03 26.29
N PRO A 107 4.71 35.30 25.94
CA PRO A 107 5.70 36.15 25.27
C PRO A 107 6.97 36.29 26.14
N PRO A 108 8.16 36.45 25.52
CA PRO A 108 9.38 36.71 26.27
C PRO A 108 9.21 37.97 27.11
N VAL A 109 9.47 37.86 28.42
CA VAL A 109 9.40 39.00 29.33
C VAL A 109 10.54 39.96 28.96
N GLU A 110 10.21 41.06 28.30
CA GLU A 110 11.15 42.16 28.06
C GLU A 110 11.52 42.77 29.42
N GLN A 111 12.73 42.50 29.89
CA GLN A 111 13.30 43.20 31.05
C GLN A 111 13.61 44.63 30.65
N GLN A 112 12.69 45.54 30.98
CA GLN A 112 12.98 46.97 31.07
C GLN A 112 13.99 47.17 32.21
N ASN A 113 15.24 47.40 31.80
CA ASN A 113 16.31 47.81 32.66
C ASN A 113 16.19 49.32 32.88
N ASP A 114 15.48 49.73 33.92
CA ASP A 114 15.57 51.09 34.44
C ASP A 114 15.77 51.02 35.96
N GLY A 115 16.97 51.40 36.38
CA GLY A 115 17.28 51.61 37.79
C GLY A 115 16.52 52.81 38.34
N ASN A 116 15.96 52.68 39.54
CA ASN A 116 16.21 53.57 40.69
C ASN A 116 15.18 53.36 41.83
N SER A 117 15.73 53.30 43.06
CA SER A 117 15.17 53.74 44.36
C SER A 117 13.90 53.11 44.97
N SER A 118 14.15 52.34 46.04
CA SER A 118 13.58 52.37 47.41
C SER A 118 12.08 52.57 47.70
N THR A 119 11.66 51.78 48.71
CA THR A 119 10.61 52.00 49.75
C THR A 119 9.18 51.54 49.46
N ALA A 120 8.75 50.42 50.06
CA ALA A 120 7.63 50.30 51.03
C ALA A 120 7.15 48.82 51.19
N LEU A 121 6.61 48.54 52.38
CA LEU A 121 6.30 47.24 53.00
C LEU A 121 5.20 46.39 52.33
N PRO A 122 5.09 45.08 52.68
CA PRO A 122 4.15 44.13 52.07
C PRO A 122 2.77 44.17 52.75
N ASN A 123 1.68 44.15 51.97
CA ASN A 123 0.35 43.92 52.51
C ASN A 123 -0.29 42.65 51.91
N GLN A 124 -0.57 41.75 52.84
CA GLN A 124 -1.32 40.52 52.74
C GLN A 124 -2.83 40.85 52.55
N LEU A 125 -3.58 40.03 51.80
CA LEU A 125 -4.76 39.27 52.28
C LEU A 125 -5.78 38.94 51.14
N HIS A 126 -5.98 37.62 50.99
CA HIS A 126 -7.25 36.88 50.88
C HIS A 126 -7.93 36.70 49.51
N SER A 127 -7.98 35.42 49.11
CA SER A 127 -8.81 34.84 48.05
C SER A 127 -10.30 34.90 48.40
N VAL A 128 -11.14 35.31 47.46
CA VAL A 128 -12.59 35.07 47.52
C VAL A 128 -12.96 34.07 46.42
N ASN A 129 -13.36 32.88 46.86
CA ASN A 129 -13.84 31.79 46.03
C ASN A 129 -15.35 32.01 45.81
N ILE A 130 -15.77 32.34 44.60
CA ILE A 130 -17.20 32.41 44.25
C ILE A 130 -17.55 31.11 43.52
N GLY A 131 -18.13 30.17 44.29
CA GLY A 131 -18.81 29.01 43.74
C GLY A 131 -20.11 29.45 43.07
N LEU A 132 -20.29 29.09 41.80
CA LEU A 132 -21.59 29.16 41.14
C LEU A 132 -22.29 27.82 41.33
N ALA A 133 -23.40 27.89 42.06
CA ALA A 133 -24.32 26.81 42.35
C ALA A 133 -25.03 26.32 41.08
N GLN A 134 -25.21 25.00 41.00
CA GLN A 134 -26.22 24.33 40.19
C GLN A 134 -27.61 25.00 40.36
N VAL A 135 -28.32 25.14 39.24
CA VAL A 135 -29.78 25.25 39.20
C VAL A 135 -30.27 24.17 38.24
N GLU A 136 -31.33 23.49 38.70
CA GLU A 136 -32.09 22.33 38.19
C GLU A 136 -32.02 21.96 36.71
#